data_AF-A0A6N2LFS5-F1
#
_entry.id   AF-A0A6N2LFS5-F1
#
_cell.length_a   1.000
_cell.length_b   1.000
_cell.length_c   1.000
_cell.angle_alpha   90.00
_cell.angle_beta   90.00
_cell.angle_gamma   90.00
#
_symmetry.space_group_name_H-M   'P 1'
#
loop_
_entity.id
_entity.type
_entity.pdbx_description
1 polymer ?
#
loop_
_entity_poly.entity_id
_entity_poly.type
_entity_poly.pdbx_seq_one_letter_code
_entity_poly.pdbx_strand_id
1 'polypeptide(L)'
;MIAEVAGFSRPILHGLCSLGFAVRAIIKCICRGDANTIKTISGRFLLHVYPGETLITEMWLEGLRVIYQAKVKERNQAVLSGFVDLHHLTSSL
;
A
#
# COMPACT_ATOMS: atom_id res chain seq x y z
N MET A 1 -9.45 7.30 26.01
CA MET A 1 -8.63 6.14 25.54
C MET A 1 -7.31 6.63 24.93
N ILE A 2 -6.25 5.80 24.83
CA ILE A 2 -4.91 6.22 24.31
C ILE A 2 -4.99 6.90 22.93
N ALA A 3 -5.87 6.44 22.04
CA ALA A 3 -6.05 7.02 20.71
C ALA A 3 -6.56 8.48 20.75
N GLU A 4 -7.48 8.79 21.64
CA GLU A 4 -8.04 10.15 21.81
C GLU A 4 -6.99 11.12 22.37
N VAL A 5 -6.14 10.65 23.30
CA VAL A 5 -5.02 11.42 23.83
C VAL A 5 -4.01 11.78 22.72
N ALA A 6 -3.85 10.89 21.74
CA ALA A 6 -3.03 11.11 20.55
C ALA A 6 -3.74 11.91 19.44
N GLY A 7 -4.96 12.40 19.67
CA GLY A 7 -5.72 13.22 18.73
C GLY A 7 -6.53 12.46 17.68
N PHE A 8 -6.71 11.14 17.83
CA PHE A 8 -7.52 10.32 16.94
C PHE A 8 -8.91 10.04 17.53
N SER A 9 -9.93 10.04 16.67
CA SER A 9 -11.32 9.74 17.09
C SER A 9 -11.54 8.30 17.57
N ARG A 10 -10.67 7.38 17.16
CA ARG A 10 -10.65 5.95 17.53
C ARG A 10 -9.26 5.34 17.21
N PRO A 11 -8.93 4.12 17.65
CA PRO A 11 -7.65 3.49 17.31
C PRO A 11 -7.43 3.38 15.79
N ILE A 12 -6.21 3.70 15.34
CA ILE A 12 -5.83 3.63 13.93
C ILE A 12 -5.31 2.22 13.57
N LEU A 13 -5.44 1.85 12.31
CA LEU A 13 -4.76 0.69 11.74
C LEU A 13 -3.26 1.00 11.63
N HIS A 14 -2.41 0.03 11.97
CA HIS A 14 -0.97 0.16 11.86
C HIS A 14 -0.55 0.49 10.42
N GLY A 15 0.33 1.49 10.24
CA GLY A 15 0.81 1.88 8.90
C GLY A 15 1.42 0.71 8.13
N LEU A 16 2.21 -0.13 8.80
CA LEU A 16 2.77 -1.35 8.20
C LEU A 16 1.71 -2.37 7.75
N CYS A 17 0.54 -2.39 8.39
CA CYS A 17 -0.58 -3.20 7.92
C CYS A 17 -1.12 -2.66 6.59
N SER A 18 -1.36 -1.35 6.49
CA SER A 18 -1.76 -0.69 5.24
C SER A 18 -0.74 -0.91 4.11
N LEU A 19 0.55 -0.82 4.43
CA LEU A 19 1.64 -1.14 3.50
C LEU A 19 1.56 -2.60 3.02
N GLY A 20 1.35 -3.55 3.94
CA GLY A 20 1.18 -4.96 3.60
C GLY A 20 0.00 -5.22 2.66
N PHE A 21 -1.12 -4.50 2.82
CA PHE A 21 -2.25 -4.58 1.88
C PHE A 21 -1.88 -4.05 0.49
N ALA A 22 -1.20 -2.91 0.40
CA ALA A 22 -0.77 -2.34 -0.87
C ALA A 22 0.22 -3.26 -1.61
N VAL A 23 1.23 -3.77 -0.91
CA VAL A 23 2.22 -4.70 -1.50
C VAL A 23 1.56 -6.02 -1.90
N ARG A 24 0.61 -6.53 -1.11
CA ARG A 24 -0.15 -7.74 -1.48
C ARG A 24 -0.94 -7.54 -2.78
N ALA A 25 -1.50 -6.36 -3.02
CA ALA A 25 -2.14 -6.04 -4.29
C ALA A 25 -1.15 -6.05 -5.46
N ILE A 26 0.05 -5.48 -5.27
CA ILE A 26 1.13 -5.50 -6.27
C ILE A 26 1.58 -6.93 -6.58
N ILE A 27 1.80 -7.75 -5.56
CA ILE A 27 2.19 -9.16 -5.74
C ILE A 27 1.12 -9.91 -6.56
N LYS A 28 -0.16 -9.70 -6.22
CA LYS A 28 -1.27 -10.34 -6.93
C LYS A 28 -1.38 -9.89 -8.38
N CYS A 29 -1.32 -8.59 -8.65
CA CYS A 29 -1.64 -8.01 -9.95
C CYS A 29 -0.45 -7.95 -10.91
N ILE A 30 0.75 -7.65 -10.39
CA ILE A 30 1.96 -7.44 -11.21
C ILE A 30 2.88 -8.67 -11.14
N CYS A 31 3.04 -9.27 -9.96
CA CYS A 31 3.98 -10.38 -9.75
C CYS A 31 3.34 -11.76 -9.92
N ARG A 32 2.06 -11.82 -10.35
CA ARG A 32 1.27 -13.05 -10.52
C ARG A 32 1.31 -14.01 -9.32
N GLY A 33 1.43 -13.47 -8.11
CA GLY A 33 1.50 -14.23 -6.86
C GLY A 33 2.91 -14.61 -6.41
N ASP A 34 3.95 -14.40 -7.21
CA ASP A 34 5.33 -14.71 -6.81
C ASP A 34 5.96 -13.55 -6.04
N ALA A 35 6.00 -13.69 -4.71
CA ALA A 35 6.59 -12.70 -3.82
C ALA A 35 8.13 -12.59 -3.95
N ASN A 36 8.82 -13.59 -4.51
CA ASN A 36 10.29 -13.57 -4.67
C ASN A 36 10.76 -12.57 -5.74
N THR A 37 9.83 -12.06 -6.54
CA THR A 37 10.11 -11.00 -7.52
C THR A 37 10.35 -9.63 -6.86
N ILE A 38 9.89 -9.43 -5.62
CA ILE A 38 10.01 -8.16 -4.89
C ILE A 38 11.46 -7.96 -4.43
N LYS A 39 12.07 -6.85 -4.84
CA LYS A 39 13.43 -6.48 -4.46
C LYS A 39 13.45 -5.48 -3.30
N THR A 40 12.69 -4.39 -3.44
CA THR A 40 12.66 -3.29 -2.47
C THR A 40 11.24 -2.78 -2.32
N ILE A 41 10.83 -2.48 -1.09
CA ILE A 41 9.56 -1.83 -0.80
C ILE A 41 9.88 -0.47 -0.17
N SER A 42 9.38 0.59 -0.78
CA SER A 42 9.41 1.95 -0.23
C SER A 42 7.99 2.45 -0.02
N GLY A 43 7.75 3.14 1.09
CA GLY A 43 6.44 3.67 1.43
C GLY A 43 6.54 4.87 2.36
N ARG A 44 5.73 5.89 2.10
CA ARG A 44 5.51 7.05 2.95
C ARG A 44 4.08 7.05 3.46
N PHE A 45 3.90 6.97 4.78
CA PHE A 45 2.60 7.11 5.43
C PHE A 45 2.21 8.58 5.42
N LEU A 46 1.17 8.91 4.64
CA LEU A 46 0.69 10.28 4.46
C LEU A 46 -0.36 10.64 5.51
N LEU A 47 -1.29 9.72 5.76
CA LEU A 47 -2.42 9.90 6.67
C LEU A 47 -2.75 8.56 7.35
N HIS A 48 -3.53 8.65 8.43
CA HIS A 48 -4.01 7.47 9.15
C HIS A 48 -5.11 6.74 8.37
N VAL A 49 -5.28 5.46 8.72
CA VAL A 49 -6.37 4.60 8.27
C VAL A 49 -7.08 4.09 9.52
N TYR A 50 -8.41 4.07 9.51
CA TYR A 50 -9.18 3.43 10.56
C TYR A 50 -9.53 1.99 10.19
N PRO A 51 -9.55 1.06 11.16
CA PRO A 51 -10.09 -0.28 10.92
C PRO A 51 -11.52 -0.20 10.38
N GLY A 52 -11.81 -0.99 9.34
CA GLY A 52 -13.09 -1.00 8.63
C GLY A 52 -13.17 -0.08 7.40
N GLU A 53 -12.18 0.82 7.19
CA GLU A 53 -12.06 1.58 5.94
C GLU A 53 -11.56 0.71 4.78
N THR A 54 -11.99 1.03 3.57
CA THR A 54 -11.62 0.31 2.35
C THR A 54 -10.38 0.95 1.71
N LEU A 55 -9.31 0.17 1.55
CA LEU A 55 -8.12 0.60 0.82
C LEU A 55 -8.24 0.29 -0.68
N ILE A 56 -8.03 1.30 -1.53
CA ILE A 56 -7.88 1.18 -2.98
C ILE A 56 -6.41 1.40 -3.30
N THR A 57 -5.74 0.40 -3.89
CA THR A 57 -4.35 0.51 -4.32
C THR A 57 -4.29 0.76 -5.82
N GLU A 58 -3.88 1.96 -6.18
CA GLU A 58 -3.57 2.37 -7.56
C GLU A 58 -2.09 2.10 -7.83
N MET A 59 -1.78 1.58 -9.01
CA MET A 59 -0.44 1.08 -9.35
C MET A 59 -0.12 1.46 -10.80
N TRP A 60 1.11 1.89 -11.03
CA TRP A 60 1.67 2.23 -12.34
C TRP A 60 3.00 1.50 -12.51
N LEU A 61 3.17 0.80 -13.63
CA LEU A 61 4.39 0.06 -13.93
C LEU A 61 5.32 0.90 -14.80
N GLU A 62 6.53 1.15 -14.30
CA GLU A 62 7.62 1.86 -14.98
C GLU A 62 8.87 0.96 -15.02
N GLY A 63 8.99 0.15 -16.08
CA GLY A 63 10.07 -0.82 -16.20
C GLY A 63 10.03 -1.89 -15.09
N LEU A 64 11.04 -1.91 -14.22
CA LEU A 64 11.10 -2.80 -13.05
C LEU A 64 10.60 -2.14 -11.76
N ARG A 65 10.01 -0.95 -11.82
CA ARG A 65 9.47 -0.23 -10.68
C ARG A 65 7.96 -0.12 -10.78
N VAL A 66 7.26 -0.51 -9.72
CA VAL A 66 5.81 -0.27 -9.56
C VAL A 66 5.64 0.93 -8.65
N ILE A 67 5.23 2.07 -9.19
CA ILE A 67 4.80 3.23 -8.40
C ILE A 67 3.38 2.93 -7.90
N TYR A 68 3.10 3.23 -6.64
CA TYR A 68 1.77 2.96 -6.08
C TYR A 68 1.29 4.07 -5.14
N GLN A 69 -0.02 4.17 -5.03
CA GLN A 69 -0.72 4.97 -4.03
C GLN A 69 -1.88 4.14 -3.45
N ALA A 70 -2.05 4.18 -2.13
CA ALA A 70 -3.25 3.65 -1.49
C ALA A 70 -4.15 4.80 -1.01
N LYS A 71 -5.44 4.73 -1.34
CA LYS A 71 -6.47 5.67 -0.92
C LYS A 71 -7.48 4.98 0.00
N VAL A 72 -8.03 5.72 0.94
CA VAL A 72 -9.24 5.31 1.67
C VAL A 72 -10.45 5.71 0.84
N LYS A 73 -11.26 4.72 0.43
CA LYS A 73 -12.42 4.91 -0.44
C LYS A 73 -13.45 5.86 0.17
N GLU A 74 -13.73 5.70 1.45
CA GLU A 74 -14.78 6.42 2.18
C GLU A 74 -14.49 7.93 2.29
N ARG A 75 -13.21 8.31 2.24
CA ARG A 75 -12.76 9.71 2.36
C ARG A 75 -12.16 10.28 1.08
N ASN A 76 -11.98 9.44 0.06
CA ASN A 76 -11.27 9.77 -1.18
C ASN A 76 -9.91 10.46 -0.94
N GLN A 77 -9.13 9.95 0.02
CA GLN A 77 -7.85 10.53 0.43
C GLN A 77 -6.72 9.51 0.31
N ALA A 78 -5.59 9.97 -0.22
CA ALA A 78 -4.35 9.19 -0.24
C ALA A 78 -3.78 9.07 1.17
N VAL A 79 -3.54 7.83 1.61
CA VAL A 79 -3.03 7.52 2.95
C VAL A 79 -1.62 6.94 2.93
N LEU A 80 -1.21 6.38 1.79
CA LEU A 80 0.09 5.78 1.57
C LEU A 80 0.52 6.02 0.13
N SER A 81 1.79 6.32 -0.09
CA SER A 81 2.39 6.39 -1.43
C SER A 81 3.80 5.84 -1.40
N GLY A 82 4.25 5.22 -2.49
CA GLY A 82 5.61 4.71 -2.56
C GLY A 82 5.90 4.02 -3.88
N PHE A 83 6.92 3.17 -3.85
CA PHE A 83 7.28 2.33 -4.98
C PHE A 83 7.74 0.95 -4.51
N VAL A 84 7.62 -0.02 -5.39
CA VAL A 84 8.18 -1.37 -5.24
C VAL A 84 9.11 -1.63 -6.42
N ASP A 85 10.37 -1.93 -6.13
CA ASP A 85 11.31 -2.40 -7.16
C ASP A 85 11.21 -3.92 -7.28
N LEU A 86 11.29 -4.40 -8.52
CA LEU A 86 11.23 -5.81 -8.87
C LEU A 86 12.60 -6.29 -9.37
N HIS A 87 12.93 -7.56 -9.12
CA HIS A 87 14.11 -8.21 -9.69
C HIS A 87 13.97 -8.41 -11.21
N HIS A 88 12.77 -8.79 -11.64
CA HIS A 88 12.42 -9.06 -13.03
C HIS A 88 10.89 -8.98 -13.18
N LEU A 89 10.40 -8.88 -14.41
CA LEU A 89 8.97 -9.02 -14.70
C LEU A 89 8.65 -10.48 -15.01
N THR A 90 7.60 -11.01 -14.39
CA THR A 90 7.01 -12.28 -14.82
C THR A 90 6.32 -12.05 -16.16
N SER A 91 6.59 -12.93 -17.14
CA SER A 91 6.31 -12.74 -18.58
C SER A 91 4.96 -12.07 -18.92
N SER A 92 5.02 -11.28 -20.00
CA SER A 92 4.18 -10.16 -20.47
C SER A 92 2.72 -10.08 -20.02
N LEU A 93 2.31 -8.85 -19.63
CA LEU A 93 0.93 -8.39 -19.53
C LEU A 93 0.25 -8.39 -20.90
#